data_AF-A0A3D1SUL8-F1
#
_entry.id   AF-A0A3D1SUL8-F1
#
_cell.length_a   1.000
_cell.length_b   1.000
_cell.length_c   1.000
_cell.angle_alpha   90.00
_cell.angle_beta   90.00
_cell.angle_gamma   90.00
#
_symmetry.space_group_name_H-M   'P 1'
#
loop_
_entity.id
_entity.type
_entity.pdbx_description
1 polymer ?
#
loop_
_entity_poly.entity_id
_entity_poly.type
_entity_poly.pdbx_seq_one_letter_code
_entity_poly.pdbx_strand_id
1 'polypeptide(L)'
;MGEMHMPTIGMGVDISALVDATFAEDSTEIISIARELLRRGAPAAEIAGRVGLLVAHGDSDGHAILTLDAAAALSRWLIAVPQPPEADSLSHEQELPLLVQALWAAAPALRDGKKGDVVYPEPLFPSELGEGNTVDDAMHDAVYGNDATRVERLLLGLYGTGADYRTMEVRAYDGISTTFQNAGHPLLFAVRGFQLLDAVEWGDRAPHILQWLTPHLPLHTEEPPWVNVVRTFHGDPAHSLASLRTRLSAPKDAAALSLRNLILSNADTTEICQGVYDTLMKRGASPRGVGSVIALTAADVMQRVGDDNRDAFVRAA
;
A
#
# COMPACT_ATOMS: atom_id res chain seq x y z
N MET A 1 -35.77 23.25 3.71
CA MET A 1 -34.30 23.33 3.65
C MET A 1 -33.82 21.98 4.14
N GLY A 2 -33.40 21.11 3.21
CA GLY A 2 -33.10 19.72 3.52
C GLY A 2 -31.76 19.59 4.22
N GLU A 3 -31.74 18.89 5.35
CA GLU A 3 -30.53 18.43 5.99
C GLU A 3 -29.83 17.44 5.06
N MET A 4 -28.67 17.83 4.56
CA MET A 4 -27.75 16.95 3.86
C MET A 4 -27.11 16.05 4.92
N HIS A 5 -27.74 14.90 5.17
CA HIS A 5 -27.13 13.82 5.92
C HIS A 5 -25.94 13.33 5.10
N MET A 6 -24.71 13.71 5.48
CA MET A 6 -23.54 12.98 5.00
C MET A 6 -23.64 11.56 5.56
N PRO A 7 -23.70 10.52 4.72
CA PRO A 7 -23.73 9.16 5.22
C PRO A 7 -22.37 8.89 5.86
N THR A 8 -22.37 8.72 7.18
CA THR A 8 -21.28 8.04 7.89
C THR A 8 -21.43 6.56 7.56
N ILE A 9 -20.63 6.04 6.63
CA ILE A 9 -20.72 4.64 6.21
C ILE A 9 -19.83 3.82 7.15
N GLY A 10 -20.41 3.12 8.14
CA GLY A 10 -19.71 1.99 8.79
C GLY A 10 -19.55 2.00 10.32
N MET A 11 -20.18 2.91 11.07
CA MET A 11 -20.13 2.84 12.56
C MET A 11 -21.14 1.87 13.20
N GLY A 12 -21.84 1.02 12.42
CA GLY A 12 -23.04 0.33 12.90
C GLY A 12 -22.85 -1.08 13.50
N VAL A 13 -21.75 -1.78 13.20
CA VAL A 13 -21.66 -3.24 13.45
C VAL A 13 -20.69 -3.55 14.58
N ASP A 14 -21.16 -4.13 15.68
CA ASP A 14 -20.28 -4.63 16.74
C ASP A 14 -19.62 -5.95 16.31
N ILE A 15 -18.28 -5.98 16.29
CA ILE A 15 -17.48 -7.16 15.93
C ILE A 15 -16.80 -7.80 17.14
N SER A 16 -17.06 -7.33 18.36
CA SER A 16 -16.36 -7.76 19.58
C SER A 16 -16.46 -9.28 19.78
N ALA A 17 -17.66 -9.85 19.61
CA ALA A 17 -17.86 -11.29 19.70
C ALA A 17 -17.08 -12.08 18.63
N LEU A 18 -16.95 -11.53 17.42
CA LEU A 18 -16.15 -12.14 16.35
C LEU A 18 -14.66 -12.11 16.68
N VAL A 19 -14.18 -11.00 17.24
CA VAL A 19 -12.79 -10.84 17.70
C VAL A 19 -12.48 -11.82 18.83
N ASP A 20 -13.37 -11.96 19.81
CA ASP A 20 -13.19 -12.89 20.93
C ASP A 20 -13.18 -14.35 20.45
N ALA A 21 -14.08 -14.73 19.54
CA ALA A 21 -14.10 -16.06 18.93
C ALA A 21 -12.82 -16.33 18.12
N THR A 22 -12.33 -15.33 17.37
CA THR A 22 -11.07 -15.41 16.62
C THR A 22 -9.88 -15.58 17.55
N PHE A 23 -9.83 -14.82 18.64
CA PHE A 23 -8.81 -14.93 19.68
C PHE A 23 -8.78 -16.33 20.31
N ALA A 24 -9.95 -16.91 20.58
CA ALA A 24 -10.13 -18.24 21.15
C ALA A 24 -9.88 -19.39 20.15
N GLU A 25 -9.67 -19.09 18.86
CA GLU A 25 -9.61 -20.07 17.76
C GLU A 25 -10.84 -20.98 17.67
N ASP A 26 -12.01 -20.52 18.13
CA ASP A 26 -13.26 -21.29 18.03
C ASP A 26 -13.82 -21.17 16.61
N SER A 27 -13.40 -22.10 15.74
CA SER A 27 -13.84 -22.14 14.34
C SER A 27 -15.37 -22.21 14.18
N THR A 28 -16.10 -22.80 15.14
CA THR A 28 -17.56 -22.91 15.04
C THR A 28 -18.21 -21.57 15.34
N GLU A 29 -17.76 -20.88 16.40
CA GLU A 29 -18.24 -19.54 16.73
C GLU A 29 -17.84 -18.51 15.66
N ILE A 30 -16.60 -18.55 15.15
CA ILE A 30 -16.15 -17.67 14.06
C ILE A 30 -17.08 -17.79 12.85
N ILE A 31 -17.35 -19.02 12.39
CA ILE A 31 -18.23 -19.25 11.23
C ILE A 31 -19.66 -18.76 11.53
N SER A 32 -20.19 -19.06 12.71
CA SER A 32 -21.56 -18.70 13.09
C SER A 32 -21.75 -17.19 13.15
N ILE A 33 -20.85 -16.47 13.84
CA ILE A 33 -20.92 -15.02 14.03
C ILE A 33 -20.66 -14.31 12.70
N ALA A 34 -19.61 -14.69 11.96
CA ALA A 34 -19.29 -14.09 10.66
C ALA A 34 -20.45 -14.23 9.68
N ARG A 35 -21.08 -15.41 9.61
CA ARG A 35 -22.25 -15.63 8.74
C ARG A 35 -23.42 -14.72 9.11
N GLU A 36 -23.71 -14.56 10.40
CA GLU A 36 -24.78 -13.68 10.85
C GLU A 36 -24.52 -12.22 10.50
N LEU A 37 -23.28 -11.75 10.68
CA LEU A 37 -22.88 -10.39 10.30
C LEU A 37 -23.02 -10.15 8.79
N LEU A 38 -22.56 -11.10 7.97
CA LEU A 38 -22.64 -11.02 6.51
C LEU A 38 -24.09 -11.04 6.01
N ARG A 39 -24.96 -11.85 6.62
CA ARG A 39 -26.41 -11.88 6.30
C ARG A 39 -27.14 -10.59 6.65
N ARG A 40 -26.65 -9.85 7.65
CA ARG A 40 -27.21 -8.55 8.05
C ARG A 40 -26.70 -7.38 7.20
N GLY A 41 -25.88 -7.66 6.19
CA GLY A 41 -25.38 -6.63 5.28
C GLY A 41 -24.05 -6.01 5.69
N ALA A 42 -23.31 -6.59 6.65
CA ALA A 42 -21.95 -6.14 6.95
C ALA A 42 -20.98 -6.74 5.92
N PRO A 43 -20.27 -5.94 5.10
CA PRO A 43 -19.36 -6.47 4.08
C PRO A 43 -18.13 -7.14 4.70
N ALA A 44 -17.65 -8.26 4.15
CA ALA A 44 -16.47 -8.95 4.68
C ALA A 44 -15.22 -8.06 4.62
N ALA A 45 -15.13 -7.18 3.63
CA ALA A 45 -14.01 -6.25 3.48
C ALA A 45 -13.91 -5.26 4.65
N GLU A 46 -15.04 -4.74 5.14
CA GLU A 46 -15.08 -3.84 6.29
C GLU A 46 -14.73 -4.60 7.58
N ILE A 47 -15.28 -5.80 7.76
CA ILE A 47 -14.99 -6.66 8.92
C ILE A 47 -13.50 -7.01 8.96
N ALA A 48 -12.93 -7.48 7.84
CA ALA A 48 -11.51 -7.82 7.72
C ALA A 48 -10.61 -6.60 7.99
N GLY A 49 -10.99 -5.44 7.45
CA GLY A 49 -10.31 -4.17 7.72
C GLY A 49 -10.24 -3.86 9.21
N ARG A 50 -11.39 -3.95 9.90
CA ARG A 50 -11.49 -3.61 11.32
C ARG A 50 -10.74 -4.59 12.22
N VAL A 51 -10.71 -5.86 11.85
CA VAL A 51 -9.84 -6.84 12.52
C VAL A 51 -8.37 -6.53 12.24
N GLY A 52 -8.03 -6.10 11.02
CA GLY A 52 -6.69 -5.65 10.64
C GLY A 52 -6.14 -4.54 11.54
N LEU A 53 -6.98 -3.58 11.96
CA LEU A 53 -6.59 -2.54 12.92
C LEU A 53 -6.16 -3.09 14.29
N LEU A 54 -6.76 -4.19 14.73
CA LEU A 54 -6.39 -4.84 15.99
C LEU A 54 -5.12 -5.69 15.84
N VAL A 55 -5.02 -6.36 14.69
CA VAL A 55 -3.90 -7.22 14.29
C VAL A 55 -2.61 -6.41 14.08
N ALA A 56 -2.71 -5.15 13.63
CA ALA A 56 -1.60 -4.23 13.41
C ALA A 56 -0.59 -4.16 14.58
N HIS A 57 -1.05 -4.35 15.82
CA HIS A 57 -0.20 -4.31 17.00
C HIS A 57 0.59 -5.59 17.29
N GLY A 58 0.25 -6.71 16.63
CA GLY A 58 0.91 -8.00 16.82
C GLY A 58 1.50 -8.60 15.54
N ASP A 59 1.30 -7.96 14.39
CA ASP A 59 1.69 -8.48 13.07
C ASP A 59 3.08 -7.97 12.64
N SER A 60 4.13 -8.43 13.32
CA SER A 60 5.49 -7.92 13.11
C SER A 60 6.12 -8.27 11.76
N ASP A 61 5.65 -9.33 11.09
CA ASP A 61 6.09 -9.74 9.75
C ASP A 61 5.12 -9.29 8.65
N GLY A 62 3.98 -8.73 9.03
CA GLY A 62 2.95 -8.19 8.17
C GLY A 62 2.10 -9.24 7.44
N HIS A 63 2.30 -10.54 7.68
CA HIS A 63 1.58 -11.59 6.97
C HIS A 63 0.09 -11.61 7.30
N ALA A 64 -0.30 -11.28 8.53
CA ALA A 64 -1.70 -11.29 8.93
C ALA A 64 -2.49 -10.15 8.28
N ILE A 65 -1.94 -8.93 8.26
CA ILE A 65 -2.54 -7.77 7.57
C ILE A 65 -2.63 -8.02 6.07
N LEU A 66 -1.58 -8.58 5.46
CA LEU A 66 -1.61 -8.92 4.04
C LEU A 66 -2.71 -9.93 3.70
N THR A 67 -2.94 -10.91 4.58
CA THR A 67 -3.99 -11.91 4.41
C THR A 67 -5.38 -11.29 4.54
N LEU A 68 -5.59 -10.44 5.54
CA LEU A 68 -6.87 -9.73 5.76
C LEU A 68 -7.19 -8.77 4.60
N ASP A 69 -6.20 -8.02 4.14
CA ASP A 69 -6.37 -7.13 2.99
C ASP A 69 -6.65 -7.91 1.69
N ALA A 70 -5.93 -9.00 1.44
CA ALA A 70 -6.19 -9.86 0.28
C ALA A 70 -7.63 -10.42 0.30
N ALA A 71 -8.10 -10.88 1.46
CA ALA A 71 -9.49 -11.31 1.63
C ALA A 71 -10.47 -10.16 1.38
N ALA A 72 -10.21 -8.96 1.89
CA ALA A 72 -11.05 -7.78 1.66
C ALA A 72 -11.12 -7.40 0.17
N ALA A 73 -9.99 -7.42 -0.54
CA ALA A 73 -9.92 -7.16 -1.98
C ALA A 73 -10.70 -8.21 -2.79
N LEU A 74 -10.55 -9.49 -2.46
CA LEU A 74 -11.28 -10.58 -3.12
C LEU A 74 -12.78 -10.53 -2.83
N SER A 75 -13.19 -10.16 -1.62
CA SER A 75 -14.60 -9.97 -1.28
C SER A 75 -15.23 -8.81 -2.06
N ARG A 76 -14.51 -7.67 -2.19
CA ARG A 76 -14.95 -6.56 -3.05
C ARG A 76 -15.10 -6.98 -4.51
N TRP A 77 -14.17 -7.78 -5.01
CA TRP A 77 -14.25 -8.34 -6.36
C TRP A 77 -15.46 -9.27 -6.52
N LEU A 78 -15.73 -10.15 -5.55
CA LEU A 78 -16.84 -11.09 -5.57
C LEU A 78 -18.21 -10.38 -5.67
N ILE A 79 -18.39 -9.28 -4.95
CA ILE A 79 -19.61 -8.46 -5.02
C ILE A 79 -19.73 -7.74 -6.37
N ALA A 80 -18.61 -7.38 -7.00
CA ALA A 80 -18.59 -6.70 -8.29
C ALA A 80 -18.97 -7.64 -9.46
N VAL A 81 -18.90 -8.97 -9.26
CA VAL A 81 -19.35 -9.95 -10.24
C VAL A 81 -20.90 -9.96 -10.28
N PRO A 82 -21.52 -9.92 -11.48
CA PRO A 82 -22.97 -9.95 -11.61
C PRO A 82 -23.59 -11.14 -10.87
N GLN A 83 -24.45 -10.84 -9.91
CA GLN A 83 -25.14 -11.85 -9.11
C GLN A 83 -26.37 -12.39 -9.85
N PRO A 84 -26.75 -13.66 -9.62
CA PRO A 84 -28.00 -14.20 -10.16
C PRO A 84 -29.21 -13.41 -9.63
N PRO A 85 -30.33 -13.33 -10.39
CA PRO A 85 -31.48 -12.50 -10.03
C PRO A 85 -32.15 -12.87 -8.69
N GLU A 86 -31.92 -14.09 -8.23
CA GLU A 86 -32.48 -14.66 -7.01
C GLU A 86 -31.63 -14.36 -5.76
N ALA A 87 -30.44 -13.80 -5.93
CA ALA A 87 -29.55 -13.45 -4.83
C ALA A 87 -30.10 -12.24 -4.06
N ASP A 88 -30.07 -12.32 -2.73
CA ASP A 88 -30.32 -11.17 -1.88
C ASP A 88 -29.18 -10.16 -2.05
N SER A 89 -29.47 -9.02 -2.67
CA SER A 89 -28.50 -7.95 -2.93
C SER A 89 -27.91 -7.32 -1.67
N LEU A 90 -28.52 -7.55 -0.50
CA LEU A 90 -28.04 -7.04 0.78
C LEU A 90 -27.22 -8.08 1.55
N SER A 91 -27.20 -9.35 1.12
CA SER A 91 -26.45 -10.40 1.80
C SER A 91 -25.02 -10.52 1.27
N HIS A 92 -24.07 -10.59 2.18
CA HIS A 92 -22.65 -10.82 1.90
C HIS A 92 -22.22 -12.27 2.18
N GLU A 93 -23.17 -13.21 2.37
CA GLU A 93 -22.87 -14.57 2.84
C GLU A 93 -21.89 -15.34 1.93
N GLN A 94 -21.85 -15.02 0.63
CA GLN A 94 -20.90 -15.60 -0.32
C GLN A 94 -19.41 -15.29 0.01
N GLU A 95 -19.14 -14.23 0.76
CA GLU A 95 -17.80 -13.83 1.18
C GLU A 95 -17.30 -14.61 2.42
N LEU A 96 -18.18 -15.41 3.05
CA LEU A 96 -17.90 -16.11 4.29
C LEU A 96 -16.60 -16.94 4.26
N PRO A 97 -16.29 -17.72 3.20
CA PRO A 97 -15.05 -18.49 3.18
C PRO A 97 -13.80 -17.61 3.22
N LEU A 98 -13.81 -16.47 2.53
CA LEU A 98 -12.68 -15.53 2.50
C LEU A 98 -12.46 -14.92 3.88
N LEU A 99 -13.54 -14.47 4.53
CA LEU A 99 -13.48 -13.87 5.85
C LEU A 99 -13.00 -14.86 6.91
N VAL A 100 -13.60 -16.05 6.98
CA VAL A 100 -13.26 -17.05 8.01
C VAL A 100 -11.80 -17.51 7.91
N GLN A 101 -11.31 -17.75 6.68
CA GLN A 101 -9.91 -18.15 6.47
C GLN A 101 -8.94 -17.05 6.89
N ALA A 102 -9.24 -15.79 6.56
CA ALA A 102 -8.40 -14.67 6.94
C ALA A 102 -8.38 -14.43 8.44
N LEU A 103 -9.53 -14.53 9.12
CA LEU A 103 -9.61 -14.44 10.59
C LEU A 103 -8.80 -15.54 11.27
N TRP A 104 -8.91 -16.78 10.77
CA TRP A 104 -8.16 -17.90 11.33
C TRP A 104 -6.65 -17.72 11.17
N ALA A 105 -6.20 -17.27 10.00
CA ALA A 105 -4.79 -16.96 9.75
C ALA A 105 -4.27 -15.78 10.60
N ALA A 106 -5.11 -14.80 10.89
CA ALA A 106 -4.74 -13.62 11.68
C ALA A 106 -4.83 -13.83 13.20
N ALA A 107 -5.39 -14.95 13.68
CA ALA A 107 -5.59 -15.21 15.11
C ALA A 107 -4.31 -15.11 15.97
N PRO A 108 -3.12 -15.59 15.53
CA PRO A 108 -1.89 -15.42 16.30
C PRO A 108 -1.51 -13.95 16.50
N ALA A 109 -1.49 -13.17 15.42
CA ALA A 109 -1.16 -11.74 15.46
C ALA A 109 -2.20 -10.93 16.26
N LEU A 110 -3.49 -11.30 16.19
CA LEU A 110 -4.54 -10.72 17.02
C LEU A 110 -4.28 -10.93 18.52
N ARG A 111 -3.78 -12.12 18.91
CA ARG A 111 -3.41 -12.38 20.32
C ARG A 111 -2.21 -11.56 20.75
N ASP A 112 -1.21 -11.44 19.89
CA ASP A 112 0.01 -10.71 20.21
C ASP A 112 -0.25 -9.20 20.30
N GLY A 113 -1.14 -8.65 19.46
CA GLY A 113 -1.56 -7.26 19.51
C GLY A 113 -2.30 -6.86 20.80
N LYS A 114 -2.87 -7.83 21.53
CA LYS A 114 -3.55 -7.59 22.82
C LYS A 114 -2.59 -7.56 24.02
N LYS A 115 -1.30 -7.88 23.83
CA LYS A 115 -0.33 -8.04 24.93
C LYS A 115 0.40 -6.74 25.31
N GLY A 116 0.26 -5.65 24.57
CA GLY A 116 1.01 -4.41 24.82
C GLY A 116 0.14 -3.16 24.74
N ASP A 117 0.46 -2.17 25.57
CA ASP A 117 -0.04 -0.82 25.40
C ASP A 117 0.62 -0.17 24.18
N VAL A 118 -0.19 0.49 23.36
CA VAL A 118 0.27 1.15 22.14
C VAL A 118 0.76 2.54 22.49
N VAL A 119 2.06 2.79 22.28
CA VAL A 119 2.67 4.11 22.47
C VAL A 119 3.13 4.64 21.12
N TYR A 120 2.59 5.80 20.74
CA TYR A 120 3.00 6.52 19.54
C TYR A 120 4.10 7.53 19.88
N PRO A 121 5.13 7.71 19.02
CA PRO A 121 6.13 8.74 19.21
C PRO A 121 5.52 10.14 18.98
N GLU A 122 6.16 11.18 19.53
CA GLU A 122 5.73 12.56 19.30
C GLU A 122 5.80 12.91 17.79
N PRO A 123 4.70 13.40 17.20
CA PRO A 123 4.67 13.78 15.79
C PRO A 123 5.76 14.80 15.44
N LEU A 124 6.32 14.69 14.23
CA LEU A 124 7.22 15.68 13.64
C LEU A 124 6.46 16.42 12.54
N PHE A 125 5.98 17.61 12.85
CA PHE A 125 5.17 18.41 11.94
C PHE A 125 6.01 18.98 10.79
N PRO A 126 5.43 19.17 9.59
CA PRO A 126 6.14 19.80 8.47
C PRO A 126 6.73 21.18 8.82
N SER A 127 6.10 21.93 9.72
CA SER A 127 6.58 23.24 10.20
C SER A 127 7.87 23.16 11.02
N GLU A 128 8.23 21.98 11.53
CA GLU A 128 9.40 21.77 12.39
C GLU A 128 10.65 21.36 11.60
N LEU A 129 10.53 21.11 10.29
CA LEU A 129 11.65 20.71 9.43
C LEU A 129 12.61 21.86 9.10
N GLY A 130 12.21 23.10 9.38
CA GLY A 130 12.99 24.30 9.05
C GLY A 130 12.83 24.75 7.60
N GLU A 131 13.29 25.97 7.31
CA GLU A 131 13.14 26.59 6.00
C GLU A 131 14.01 25.89 4.94
N GLY A 132 13.41 25.56 3.80
CA GLY A 132 14.09 24.88 2.68
C GLY A 132 14.09 23.35 2.74
N ASN A 133 13.63 22.73 3.82
CA ASN A 133 13.50 21.28 3.93
C ASN A 133 12.07 20.84 3.62
N THR A 134 11.91 19.78 2.84
CA THR A 134 10.60 19.20 2.54
C THR A 134 10.36 17.92 3.33
N VAL A 135 9.08 17.54 3.45
CA VAL A 135 8.72 16.23 4.03
C VAL A 135 9.25 15.09 3.16
N ASP A 136 9.36 15.29 1.85
CA ASP A 136 9.90 14.30 0.91
C ASP A 136 11.38 14.04 1.22
N ASP A 137 12.19 15.10 1.37
CA ASP A 137 13.61 14.97 1.73
C ASP A 137 13.78 14.29 3.10
N ALA A 138 13.01 14.73 4.10
CA ALA A 138 13.09 14.17 5.44
C ALA A 138 12.63 12.71 5.52
N MET A 139 11.62 12.33 4.75
CA MET A 139 11.14 10.95 4.64
C MET A 139 12.20 10.08 3.98
N HIS A 140 12.79 10.57 2.90
CA HIS A 140 13.85 9.90 2.19
C HIS A 140 15.06 9.65 3.10
N ASP A 141 15.55 10.69 3.79
CA ASP A 141 16.65 10.57 4.75
C ASP A 141 16.35 9.55 5.86
N ALA A 142 15.11 9.51 6.35
CA ALA A 142 14.70 8.57 7.38
C ALA A 142 14.67 7.11 6.88
N VAL A 143 14.11 6.87 5.69
CA VAL A 143 14.08 5.53 5.06
C VAL A 143 15.50 5.01 4.78
N TYR A 144 16.36 5.85 4.23
CA TYR A 144 17.74 5.50 3.86
C TYR A 144 18.69 5.46 5.07
N GLY A 145 18.42 6.26 6.10
CA GLY A 145 19.11 6.24 7.37
C GLY A 145 18.69 5.10 8.31
N ASN A 146 17.76 4.23 7.88
CA ASN A 146 17.16 3.18 8.69
C ASN A 146 16.48 3.65 9.99
N ASP A 147 15.85 4.83 9.93
CA ASP A 147 15.22 5.49 11.08
C ASP A 147 13.69 5.33 11.02
N ALA A 148 13.21 4.13 11.38
CA ALA A 148 11.77 3.82 11.43
C ALA A 148 10.99 4.79 12.33
N THR A 149 11.60 5.22 13.44
CA THR A 149 10.98 6.16 14.37
C THR A 149 10.77 7.51 13.71
N ARG A 150 11.75 8.04 12.97
CA ARG A 150 11.58 9.30 12.23
C ARG A 150 10.56 9.20 11.11
N VAL A 151 10.50 8.06 10.41
CA VAL A 151 9.42 7.78 9.43
C VAL A 151 8.05 7.86 10.10
N GLU A 152 7.87 7.20 11.26
CA GLU A 152 6.61 7.22 12.02
C GLU A 152 6.24 8.63 12.47
N ARG A 153 7.20 9.39 13.03
CA ARG A 153 6.98 10.76 13.47
C ARG A 153 6.56 11.68 12.32
N LEU A 154 7.16 11.54 11.13
CA LEU A 154 6.79 12.30 9.94
C LEU A 154 5.37 11.99 9.45
N LEU A 155 4.99 10.71 9.40
CA LEU A 155 3.64 10.30 8.99
C LEU A 155 2.58 10.75 10.01
N LEU A 156 2.87 10.62 11.32
CA LEU A 156 2.01 11.15 12.38
C LEU A 156 1.91 12.67 12.35
N GLY A 157 2.99 13.36 11.98
CA GLY A 157 3.00 14.82 11.79
C GLY A 157 2.06 15.24 10.66
N LEU A 158 2.11 14.56 9.52
CA LEU A 158 1.17 14.78 8.41
C LEU A 158 -0.27 14.51 8.84
N TYR A 159 -0.54 13.38 9.49
CA TYR A 159 -1.85 13.06 10.06
C TYR A 159 -2.35 14.19 10.98
N GLY A 160 -1.50 14.67 11.89
CA GLY A 160 -1.82 15.74 12.83
C GLY A 160 -2.14 17.09 12.17
N THR A 161 -1.70 17.34 10.93
CA THR A 161 -2.11 18.52 10.16
C THR A 161 -3.50 18.41 9.53
N GLY A 162 -4.16 17.24 9.66
CA GLY A 162 -5.42 16.94 8.97
C GLY A 162 -5.22 16.57 7.50
N ALA A 163 -4.00 16.15 7.12
CA ALA A 163 -3.75 15.67 5.77
C ALA A 163 -4.53 14.37 5.51
N ASP A 164 -5.11 14.26 4.31
CA ASP A 164 -5.75 13.04 3.84
C ASP A 164 -4.75 11.86 3.84
N TYR A 165 -5.24 10.63 4.04
CA TYR A 165 -4.40 9.42 4.00
C TYR A 165 -3.64 9.30 2.67
N ARG A 166 -4.21 9.78 1.56
CA ARG A 166 -3.54 9.83 0.25
C ARG A 166 -2.27 10.67 0.27
N THR A 167 -2.23 11.71 1.10
CA THR A 167 -1.00 12.51 1.27
C THR A 167 0.06 11.65 1.95
N MET A 168 -0.28 10.94 3.02
CA MET A 168 0.64 10.02 3.70
C MET A 168 1.08 8.88 2.77
N GLU A 169 0.15 8.33 1.99
CA GLU A 169 0.40 7.30 0.98
C GLU A 169 1.42 7.77 -0.06
N VAL A 170 1.22 8.96 -0.63
CA VAL A 170 2.16 9.55 -1.59
C VAL A 170 3.54 9.73 -0.98
N ARG A 171 3.64 10.22 0.27
CA ARG A 171 4.94 10.41 0.94
C ARG A 171 5.64 9.09 1.27
N ALA A 172 4.89 8.09 1.71
CA ALA A 172 5.42 6.75 1.94
C ALA A 172 5.92 6.12 0.64
N TYR A 173 5.14 6.17 -0.44
CA TYR A 173 5.54 5.67 -1.75
C TYR A 173 6.74 6.40 -2.33
N ASP A 174 6.81 7.72 -2.19
CA ASP A 174 7.95 8.49 -2.67
C ASP A 174 9.22 8.12 -1.90
N GLY A 175 9.13 8.04 -0.56
CA GLY A 175 10.23 7.64 0.32
C GLY A 175 10.80 6.25 0.03
N ILE A 176 9.95 5.29 -0.38
CA ILE A 176 10.35 3.91 -0.70
C ILE A 176 10.47 3.64 -2.22
N SER A 177 10.22 4.63 -3.07
CA SER A 177 10.14 4.42 -4.54
C SER A 177 11.41 3.81 -5.12
N THR A 178 12.55 4.11 -4.51
CA THR A 178 13.88 3.62 -4.88
C THR A 178 14.41 2.53 -3.96
N THR A 179 13.56 1.90 -3.12
CA THR A 179 13.92 0.74 -2.26
C THR A 179 13.41 -0.60 -2.81
N PHE A 180 12.79 -0.61 -4.00
CA PHE A 180 12.21 -1.80 -4.64
C PHE A 180 13.22 -2.96 -4.83
N GLN A 181 14.52 -2.68 -4.89
CA GLN A 181 15.60 -3.68 -4.97
C GLN A 181 15.62 -4.67 -3.80
N ASN A 182 15.01 -4.33 -2.66
CA ASN A 182 14.90 -5.22 -1.50
C ASN A 182 13.62 -6.06 -1.60
N ALA A 183 13.54 -6.87 -2.67
CA ALA A 183 12.42 -7.76 -2.98
C ALA A 183 11.03 -7.08 -3.12
N GLY A 184 10.98 -5.74 -3.18
CA GLY A 184 9.73 -4.98 -3.22
C GLY A 184 8.91 -5.02 -1.92
N HIS A 185 9.45 -5.56 -0.82
CA HIS A 185 8.72 -5.71 0.45
C HIS A 185 8.21 -4.38 1.01
N PRO A 186 8.99 -3.29 1.08
CA PRO A 186 8.48 -2.01 1.58
C PRO A 186 7.27 -1.52 0.78
N LEU A 187 7.29 -1.68 -0.55
CA LEU A 187 6.18 -1.30 -1.42
C LEU A 187 4.94 -2.16 -1.14
N LEU A 188 5.12 -3.47 -0.96
CA LEU A 188 4.03 -4.38 -0.64
C LEU A 188 3.38 -4.02 0.69
N PHE A 189 4.15 -3.75 1.75
CA PHE A 189 3.62 -3.30 3.03
C PHE A 189 2.92 -1.94 2.92
N ALA A 190 3.52 -0.97 2.22
CA ALA A 190 2.91 0.34 2.02
C ALA A 190 1.56 0.24 1.31
N VAL A 191 1.49 -0.44 0.17
CA VAL A 191 0.24 -0.62 -0.59
C VAL A 191 -0.83 -1.24 0.29
N ARG A 192 -0.47 -2.25 1.06
CA ARG A 192 -1.42 -3.06 1.80
C ARG A 192 -1.89 -2.37 3.08
N GLY A 193 -1.00 -1.63 3.75
CA GLY A 193 -1.38 -0.74 4.85
C GLY A 193 -2.38 0.32 4.42
N PHE A 194 -2.10 1.04 3.33
CA PHE A 194 -3.02 2.08 2.86
C PHE A 194 -4.33 1.53 2.31
N GLN A 195 -4.34 0.35 1.66
CA GLN A 195 -5.57 -0.35 1.26
C GLN A 195 -6.44 -0.78 2.45
N LEU A 196 -5.82 -1.14 3.56
CA LEU A 196 -6.52 -1.45 4.81
C LEU A 196 -7.18 -0.19 5.39
N LEU A 197 -6.51 0.96 5.36
CA LEU A 197 -7.08 2.25 5.76
C LEU A 197 -8.27 2.66 4.88
N ASP A 198 -8.19 2.39 3.58
CA ASP A 198 -9.31 2.57 2.64
C ASP A 198 -10.53 1.72 3.01
N ALA A 199 -10.33 0.54 3.61
CA ALA A 199 -11.40 -0.40 3.92
C ALA A 199 -12.19 -0.05 5.21
N VAL A 200 -11.61 0.73 6.13
CA VAL A 200 -12.16 0.96 7.48
C VAL A 200 -12.59 2.40 7.76
N GLU A 201 -12.56 3.24 6.73
CA GLU A 201 -12.64 4.70 6.82
C GLU A 201 -11.49 5.29 7.68
N TRP A 202 -10.75 6.20 7.07
CA TRP A 202 -9.63 6.90 7.71
C TRP A 202 -10.12 7.86 8.81
N GLY A 203 -9.21 8.23 9.73
CA GLY A 203 -9.51 9.07 10.89
C GLY A 203 -8.68 8.62 12.09
N ASP A 204 -9.32 8.46 13.24
CA ASP A 204 -8.69 7.98 14.49
C ASP A 204 -8.00 6.60 14.36
N ARG A 205 -8.23 5.89 13.26
CA ARG A 205 -7.64 4.59 12.95
C ARG A 205 -6.28 4.65 12.26
N ALA A 206 -5.93 5.80 11.65
CA ALA A 206 -4.68 5.94 10.91
C ALA A 206 -3.43 5.64 11.74
N PRO A 207 -3.29 6.11 13.00
CA PRO A 207 -2.08 5.86 13.80
C PRO A 207 -1.74 4.37 13.95
N HIS A 208 -2.74 3.49 14.07
CA HIS A 208 -2.52 2.04 14.22
C HIS A 208 -1.80 1.44 13.01
N ILE A 209 -2.24 1.81 11.80
CA ILE A 209 -1.63 1.32 10.56
C ILE A 209 -0.30 2.00 10.28
N LEU A 210 -0.15 3.28 10.62
CA LEU A 210 1.13 3.97 10.48
C LEU A 210 2.19 3.30 11.37
N GLN A 211 1.88 3.02 12.64
CA GLN A 211 2.79 2.32 13.54
C GLN A 211 3.16 0.93 13.03
N TRP A 212 2.21 0.18 12.48
CA TRP A 212 2.50 -1.12 11.87
C TRP A 212 3.36 -0.98 10.62
N LEU A 213 3.10 0.01 9.78
CA LEU A 213 3.77 0.17 8.50
C LEU A 213 5.22 0.65 8.64
N THR A 214 5.49 1.57 9.56
CA THR A 214 6.76 2.31 9.61
C THR A 214 8.01 1.45 9.83
N PRO A 215 8.01 0.32 10.57
CA PRO A 215 9.17 -0.57 10.66
C PRO A 215 9.51 -1.25 9.33
N HIS A 216 8.55 -1.35 8.42
CA HIS A 216 8.72 -2.01 7.13
C HIS A 216 9.19 -1.08 5.99
N LEU A 217 9.21 0.25 6.23
CA LEU A 217 9.58 1.24 5.22
C LEU A 217 11.11 1.44 5.05
N PRO A 218 11.94 1.40 6.11
CA PRO A 218 13.39 1.50 5.99
C PRO A 218 14.03 0.57 4.97
N LEU A 219 15.21 0.97 4.49
CA LEU A 219 15.96 0.22 3.49
C LEU A 219 16.48 -1.12 4.03
N HIS A 220 16.90 -1.19 5.29
CA HIS A 220 17.51 -2.36 5.97
C HIS A 220 18.82 -2.89 5.34
N THR A 221 19.29 -2.27 4.25
CA THR A 221 20.52 -2.61 3.49
C THR A 221 21.24 -1.34 3.02
N GLU A 222 22.36 -1.47 2.28
CA GLU A 222 23.05 -0.32 1.67
C GLU A 222 22.33 0.19 0.42
N GLU A 223 22.36 1.52 0.21
CA GLU A 223 21.76 2.17 -0.97
C GLU A 223 22.47 1.77 -2.27
N PRO A 224 21.76 1.29 -3.30
CA PRO A 224 22.38 0.97 -4.58
C PRO A 224 22.94 2.21 -5.29
N PRO A 225 24.09 2.09 -5.98
CA PRO A 225 24.72 3.22 -6.68
C PRO A 225 23.83 3.92 -7.70
N TRP A 226 22.88 3.21 -8.31
CA TRP A 226 21.98 3.76 -9.32
C TRP A 226 20.96 4.76 -8.73
N VAL A 227 20.62 4.66 -7.44
CA VAL A 227 19.63 5.53 -6.80
C VAL A 227 20.12 6.98 -6.80
N ASN A 228 21.37 7.21 -6.42
CA ASN A 228 21.98 8.54 -6.44
C ASN A 228 22.01 9.14 -7.86
N VAL A 229 22.20 8.32 -8.90
CA VAL A 229 22.16 8.76 -10.30
C VAL A 229 20.76 9.25 -10.67
N VAL A 230 19.71 8.51 -10.30
CA VAL A 230 18.31 8.91 -10.54
C VAL A 230 17.97 10.21 -9.80
N ARG A 231 18.37 10.33 -8.52
CA ARG A 231 18.14 11.53 -7.71
C ARG A 231 18.83 12.75 -8.31
N THR A 232 20.10 12.60 -8.67
CA THR A 232 20.88 13.68 -9.32
C THR A 232 20.24 14.09 -10.64
N PHE A 233 19.78 13.13 -11.45
CA PHE A 233 19.11 13.41 -12.71
C PHE A 233 17.80 14.18 -12.51
N HIS A 234 16.97 13.78 -11.54
CA HIS A 234 15.70 14.44 -11.24
C HIS A 234 15.86 15.83 -10.60
N GLY A 235 16.92 16.01 -9.79
CA GLY A 235 17.24 17.28 -9.16
C GLY A 235 17.71 18.37 -10.13
N ASP A 236 18.09 18.02 -11.36
CA ASP A 236 18.45 18.98 -12.40
C ASP A 236 17.17 19.64 -12.98
N PRO A 237 17.03 20.98 -12.89
CA PRO A 237 15.89 21.71 -13.46
C PRO A 237 15.68 21.46 -14.96
N ALA A 238 16.73 21.10 -15.72
CA ALA A 238 16.63 20.76 -17.14
C ALA A 238 15.77 19.50 -17.39
N HIS A 239 15.66 18.61 -16.41
CA HIS A 239 14.90 17.36 -16.49
C HIS A 239 13.54 17.41 -15.79
N SER A 240 13.03 18.61 -15.51
CA SER A 240 11.73 18.78 -14.86
C SER A 240 10.57 18.16 -15.65
N LEU A 241 9.75 17.37 -14.96
CA LEU A 241 8.52 16.75 -15.49
C LEU A 241 7.25 17.58 -15.20
N ALA A 242 7.38 18.78 -14.63
CA ALA A 242 6.25 19.57 -14.13
C ALA A 242 5.19 19.88 -15.20
N SER A 243 5.60 20.08 -16.46
CA SER A 243 4.68 20.41 -17.56
C SER A 243 3.74 19.25 -17.95
N LEU A 244 4.01 18.02 -17.50
CA LEU A 244 3.08 16.89 -17.68
C LEU A 244 1.73 17.13 -17.01
N ARG A 245 1.72 17.82 -15.87
CA ARG A 245 0.49 18.13 -15.10
C ARG A 245 -0.44 19.07 -15.86
N THR A 246 0.11 19.91 -16.74
CA THR A 246 -0.63 20.91 -17.51
C THR A 246 -0.79 20.53 -18.98
N ARG A 247 -0.44 19.30 -19.35
CA ARG A 247 -0.48 18.84 -20.75
C ARG A 247 -1.92 18.63 -21.20
N LEU A 248 -2.35 19.39 -22.21
CA LEU A 248 -3.69 19.31 -22.80
C LEU A 248 -3.78 18.34 -24.00
N SER A 249 -2.65 17.91 -24.54
CA SER A 249 -2.62 16.99 -25.68
C SER A 249 -2.89 15.55 -25.26
N ALA A 250 -3.61 14.82 -26.13
CA ALA A 250 -3.86 13.39 -25.93
C ALA A 250 -2.52 12.61 -25.88
N PRO A 251 -2.37 11.65 -24.95
CA PRO A 251 -1.15 10.85 -24.85
C PRO A 251 -0.89 10.01 -26.09
N LYS A 252 0.39 9.88 -26.46
CA LYS A 252 0.87 9.03 -27.56
C LYS A 252 1.59 7.80 -27.00
N ASP A 253 0.86 6.91 -26.33
CA ASP A 253 1.46 5.82 -25.55
C ASP A 253 2.30 4.84 -26.37
N ALA A 254 2.02 4.68 -27.67
CA ALA A 254 2.85 3.90 -28.57
C ALA A 254 4.31 4.39 -28.63
N ALA A 255 4.59 5.66 -28.34
CA ALA A 255 5.94 6.18 -28.27
C ALA A 255 6.78 5.54 -27.15
N ALA A 256 6.14 5.02 -26.10
CA ALA A 256 6.82 4.35 -25.00
C ALA A 256 7.44 3.01 -25.40
N LEU A 257 7.00 2.37 -26.49
CA LEU A 257 7.53 1.07 -26.94
C LEU A 257 9.05 1.10 -27.17
N SER A 258 9.58 2.24 -27.58
CA SER A 258 11.03 2.43 -27.78
C SER A 258 11.85 2.27 -26.49
N LEU A 259 11.26 2.51 -25.32
CA LEU A 259 11.91 2.29 -24.02
C LEU A 259 12.23 0.82 -23.78
N ARG A 260 11.41 -0.10 -24.27
CA ARG A 260 11.65 -1.55 -24.10
C ARG A 260 13.01 -1.95 -24.65
N ASN A 261 13.36 -1.47 -25.84
CA ASN A 261 14.66 -1.77 -26.46
C ASN A 261 15.82 -1.13 -25.69
N LEU A 262 15.61 0.08 -25.16
CA LEU A 262 16.61 0.78 -24.37
C LEU A 262 16.88 0.04 -23.05
N ILE A 263 15.82 -0.36 -22.32
CA ILE A 263 15.92 -1.10 -21.05
C ILE A 263 16.56 -2.48 -21.26
N LEU A 264 16.26 -3.16 -22.37
CA LEU A 264 16.86 -4.47 -22.69
C LEU A 264 18.27 -4.39 -23.29
N SER A 265 18.82 -3.18 -23.46
CA SER A 265 20.17 -2.96 -23.98
C SER A 265 21.20 -2.82 -22.85
N ASN A 266 22.44 -2.47 -23.18
CA ASN A 266 23.51 -2.20 -22.20
C ASN A 266 23.51 -0.74 -21.72
N ALA A 267 22.36 -0.06 -21.79
CA ALA A 267 22.24 1.34 -21.39
C ALA A 267 22.46 1.50 -19.88
N ASP A 268 23.20 2.53 -19.49
CA ASP A 268 23.41 2.86 -18.09
C ASP A 268 22.20 3.58 -17.47
N THR A 269 22.21 3.77 -16.14
CA THR A 269 21.10 4.42 -15.42
C THR A 269 20.79 5.81 -15.94
N THR A 270 21.79 6.60 -16.32
CA THR A 270 21.60 7.96 -16.85
C THR A 270 20.92 7.91 -18.22
N GLU A 271 21.34 6.99 -19.09
CA GLU A 271 20.71 6.77 -20.39
C GLU A 271 19.25 6.31 -20.26
N ILE A 272 18.94 5.43 -19.29
CA ILE A 272 17.56 5.03 -18.98
C ILE A 272 16.74 6.24 -18.52
N CYS A 273 17.24 7.04 -17.57
CA CYS A 273 16.57 8.25 -17.08
C CYS A 273 16.28 9.24 -18.23
N GLN A 274 17.26 9.48 -19.10
CA GLN A 274 17.10 10.33 -20.27
C GLN A 274 16.06 9.77 -21.25
N GLY A 275 16.07 8.46 -21.48
CA GLY A 275 15.08 7.79 -22.32
C GLY A 275 13.66 7.96 -21.81
N VAL A 276 13.45 7.79 -20.49
CA VAL A 276 12.15 8.00 -19.84
C VAL A 276 11.70 9.45 -19.99
N TYR A 277 12.57 10.42 -19.69
CA TYR A 277 12.29 11.84 -19.87
C TYR A 277 11.91 12.17 -21.31
N ASP A 278 12.70 11.73 -22.29
CA ASP A 278 12.45 11.99 -23.71
C ASP A 278 11.11 11.41 -24.17
N THR A 279 10.77 10.23 -23.66
CA THR A 279 9.53 9.54 -23.98
C THR A 279 8.31 10.30 -23.45
N LEU A 280 8.39 10.80 -22.22
CA LEU A 280 7.31 11.58 -21.59
C LEU A 280 7.19 12.99 -22.17
N MET A 281 8.31 13.70 -22.27
CA MET A 281 8.37 15.15 -22.51
C MET A 281 8.46 15.50 -23.99
N LYS A 282 9.28 14.76 -24.77
CA LYS A 282 9.50 15.04 -26.19
C LYS A 282 8.54 14.25 -27.08
N ARG A 283 8.28 12.98 -26.76
CA ARG A 283 7.47 12.08 -27.59
C ARG A 283 5.99 12.03 -27.18
N GLY A 284 5.67 12.52 -25.98
CA GLY A 284 4.29 12.72 -25.52
C GLY A 284 3.59 11.45 -25.03
N ALA A 285 4.32 10.42 -24.62
CA ALA A 285 3.72 9.28 -23.94
C ALA A 285 3.10 9.70 -22.60
N SER A 286 2.10 8.97 -22.10
CA SER A 286 1.65 9.15 -20.71
C SER A 286 2.60 8.43 -19.73
N PRO A 287 2.61 8.85 -18.45
CA PRO A 287 3.21 8.07 -17.38
C PRO A 287 2.69 6.62 -17.33
N ARG A 288 1.40 6.41 -17.61
CA ARG A 288 0.80 5.07 -17.70
C ARG A 288 1.41 4.25 -18.84
N GLY A 289 1.54 4.83 -20.04
CA GLY A 289 2.16 4.17 -21.18
C GLY A 289 3.62 3.77 -20.92
N VAL A 290 4.39 4.66 -20.28
CA VAL A 290 5.77 4.36 -19.84
C VAL A 290 5.79 3.23 -18.81
N GLY A 291 4.96 3.33 -17.77
CA GLY A 291 4.85 2.30 -16.73
C GLY A 291 4.50 0.92 -17.29
N SER A 292 3.54 0.85 -18.21
CA SER A 292 3.16 -0.40 -18.89
C SER A 292 4.32 -1.03 -19.66
N VAL A 293 5.15 -0.23 -20.34
CA VAL A 293 6.31 -0.75 -21.08
C VAL A 293 7.42 -1.20 -20.13
N ILE A 294 7.66 -0.47 -19.03
CA ILE A 294 8.61 -0.89 -17.99
C ILE A 294 8.16 -2.23 -17.40
N ALA A 295 6.88 -2.37 -17.03
CA ALA A 295 6.32 -3.61 -16.49
C ALA A 295 6.43 -4.78 -17.47
N LEU A 296 6.11 -4.55 -18.75
CA LEU A 296 6.29 -5.54 -19.81
C LEU A 296 7.76 -5.98 -19.93
N THR A 297 8.68 -5.01 -19.87
CA THR A 297 10.11 -5.30 -19.98
C THR A 297 10.62 -6.07 -18.76
N ALA A 298 10.15 -5.74 -17.56
CA ALA A 298 10.47 -6.49 -16.35
C ALA A 298 9.98 -7.94 -16.46
N ALA A 299 8.77 -8.16 -16.99
CA ALA A 299 8.26 -9.51 -17.25
C ALA A 299 9.13 -10.28 -18.27
N ASP A 300 9.59 -9.63 -19.34
CA ASP A 300 10.52 -10.23 -20.30
C ASP A 300 11.85 -10.63 -19.65
N VAL A 301 12.39 -9.81 -18.75
CA VAL A 301 13.62 -10.10 -18.00
C VAL A 301 13.40 -11.28 -17.05
N MET A 302 12.28 -11.29 -16.31
CA MET A 302 11.92 -12.39 -15.41
C MET A 302 11.77 -13.72 -16.16
N GLN A 303 11.22 -13.70 -17.38
CA GLN A 303 11.12 -14.90 -18.22
C GLN A 303 12.47 -15.44 -18.71
N ARG A 304 13.55 -14.64 -18.64
CA ARG A 304 14.91 -15.08 -19.00
C ARG A 304 15.65 -15.74 -17.83
N VAL A 305 15.11 -15.67 -16.61
CA VAL A 305 15.65 -16.37 -15.44
C VAL A 305 15.32 -17.85 -15.57
N GLY A 306 16.33 -18.70 -15.73
CA GLY A 306 16.16 -20.16 -15.82
C GLY A 306 15.54 -20.76 -14.55
N ASP A 307 14.92 -21.93 -14.68
CA ASP A 307 14.14 -22.57 -13.61
C ASP A 307 14.95 -22.82 -12.31
N ASP A 308 16.25 -23.11 -12.41
CA ASP A 308 17.12 -23.33 -11.24
C ASP A 308 17.32 -22.05 -10.38
N ASN A 309 17.20 -20.86 -10.99
CA ASN A 309 17.29 -19.56 -10.29
C ASN A 309 15.91 -19.03 -9.85
N ARG A 310 14.83 -19.61 -10.37
CA ARG A 310 13.46 -19.23 -10.01
C ARG A 310 13.15 -19.55 -8.56
N ASP A 311 13.66 -20.68 -8.04
CA ASP A 311 13.52 -21.06 -6.64
C ASP A 311 14.26 -20.13 -5.67
N ALA A 312 15.38 -19.55 -6.10
CA ALA A 312 16.08 -18.53 -5.31
C ALA A 312 15.31 -17.21 -5.33
N PHE A 313 14.69 -16.87 -6.47
CA PHE A 313 13.84 -15.69 -6.61
C PHE A 313 12.56 -15.80 -5.79
N VAL A 314 11.90 -16.98 -5.79
CA VAL A 314 10.70 -17.27 -4.98
C VAL A 314 11.03 -17.31 -3.49
N ARG A 315 12.24 -17.71 -3.11
CA ARG A 315 12.68 -17.68 -1.70
C ARG A 315 13.10 -16.28 -1.21
N ALA A 316 13.45 -15.38 -2.13
CA ALA A 316 13.83 -14.01 -1.83
C ALA A 316 12.64 -13.04 -1.83
N ALA A 317 11.57 -13.38 -2.57
CA ALA A 317 10.27 -12.70 -2.55
C ALA A 317 9.45 -13.13 -1.34
#